data_AF-A0A068UF06-F1
#
_entry.id   AF-A0A068UF06-F1
#
_cell.length_a   1.000
_cell.length_b   1.000
_cell.length_c   1.000
_cell.angle_alpha   90.00
_cell.angle_beta   90.00
_cell.angle_gamma   90.00
#
_symmetry.space_group_name_H-M   'P 1'
#
loop_
_entity.id
_entity.type
_entity.pdbx_description
1 polymer ?
#
loop_
_entity_poly.entity_id
_entity_poly.type
_entity_poly.pdbx_seq_one_letter_code
_entity_poly.pdbx_strand_id
1 'polypeptide(L)' 'MVITCISCSRLEDRVGLVTGAASGIGKSAAGLSAKHGAEVDIADIRGDLADKSMPRFGSFFNFIYSL' A
#
# COMPACT_ATOMS: atom_id res chain seq x y z
N MET A 1 11.08 27.78 18.59
CA MET A 1 11.02 26.32 18.82
C MET A 1 10.11 25.73 17.74
N VAL A 2 10.71 25.30 16.62
CA VAL A 2 9.97 24.61 15.56
C VAL A 2 9.74 23.17 16.04
N ILE A 3 8.51 22.85 16.42
CA ILE A 3 8.09 21.46 16.60
C ILE A 3 7.71 20.96 15.21
N THR A 4 8.59 20.22 14.55
CA THR A 4 8.22 19.50 13.33
C THR A 4 8.97 18.18 13.27
N CYS A 5 8.44 17.18 13.97
CA CYS A 5 8.72 15.77 13.69
C CYS A 5 7.41 15.00 13.83
N ILE A 6 6.62 14.92 12.75
CA ILE A 6 5.53 13.91 12.64
C ILE A 6 5.99 12.77 11.70
N SER A 7 7.16 12.87 11.08
CA SER A 7 7.61 11.96 10.03
C SER A 7 8.72 11.00 10.49
N CYS A 8 8.30 9.85 11.00
CA CYS A 8 8.89 8.57 10.61
C CYS A 8 7.84 7.52 10.94
N SER A 9 7.18 6.97 9.92
CA SER A 9 6.43 5.74 10.07
C SER A 9 5.15 5.77 10.92
N ARG A 10 4.17 6.60 10.53
CA ARG A 10 2.86 6.65 11.23
C ARG A 10 2.13 5.29 11.26
N LEU A 11 2.48 4.38 10.36
CA LEU A 11 1.85 3.07 10.20
C LEU A 11 2.85 1.92 10.33
N GLU A 12 4.02 2.15 10.94
CA GLU A 12 4.94 1.05 11.29
C GLU A 12 4.20 -0.06 12.06
N ASP A 13 4.49 -1.31 11.73
CA ASP A 13 3.89 -2.52 12.30
C ASP A 13 2.36 -2.64 12.17
N ARG A 14 1.75 -1.91 11.21
CA ARG A 14 0.32 -2.03 10.90
C ARG A 14 0.13 -2.83 9.62
N VAL A 15 -0.82 -3.76 9.66
CA VAL A 15 -1.30 -4.50 8.49
C VAL A 15 -2.63 -3.91 8.02
N GLY A 16 -2.78 -3.68 6.71
CA GLY A 16 -4.02 -3.16 6.11
C GLY A 16 -4.34 -3.82 4.77
N LEU A 17 -5.63 -3.86 4.41
CA LEU A 17 -6.09 -4.35 3.12
C LEU A 17 -6.67 -3.19 2.30
N VAL A 18 -6.21 -3.01 1.06
CA VAL A 18 -6.72 -1.99 0.15
C VAL A 18 -7.43 -2.65 -1.02
N THR A 19 -8.71 -2.31 -1.18
CA THR A 19 -9.53 -2.75 -2.31
C THR A 19 -9.49 -1.72 -3.45
N GLY A 20 -9.59 -2.17 -4.70
CA GLY A 20 -9.58 -1.27 -5.86
C GLY A 20 -8.22 -0.59 -6.10
N ALA A 21 -7.12 -1.24 -5.68
CA ALA A 21 -5.80 -0.62 -5.70
C ALA A 21 -5.10 -0.63 -7.07
N ALA A 22 -5.69 -1.24 -8.10
CA ALA A 22 -5.12 -1.23 -9.45
C ALA A 22 -5.06 0.19 -10.05
N SER A 23 -5.90 1.12 -9.58
CA SER A 23 -5.95 2.49 -10.10
C SER A 23 -6.47 3.52 -9.11
N GLY A 24 -6.42 4.80 -9.51
CA GLY A 24 -7.07 5.91 -8.82
C GLY A 24 -6.67 6.08 -7.35
N ILE A 25 -7.68 6.22 -6.50
CA ILE A 25 -7.51 6.51 -5.07
C ILE A 25 -6.94 5.30 -4.35
N GLY A 26 -7.43 4.08 -4.64
CA GLY A 26 -6.92 2.86 -4.01
C GLY A 26 -5.43 2.68 -4.22
N LYS A 27 -4.96 2.95 -5.46
CA LYS A 27 -3.52 2.92 -5.77
C LYS A 27 -2.71 3.90 -4.92
N SER A 28 -3.20 5.14 -4.83
CA SER A 28 -2.52 6.20 -4.09
C SER A 28 -2.53 5.93 -2.58
N ALA A 29 -3.64 5.40 -2.05
CA ALA A 29 -3.78 5.04 -0.66
C ALA A 29 -2.85 3.89 -0.26
N ALA A 30 -2.79 2.81 -1.05
CA ALA A 30 -1.87 1.70 -0.82
C ALA A 30 -0.41 2.16 -0.82
N GLY A 31 -0.01 2.96 -1.83
CA GLY A 31 1.36 3.49 -1.92
C GLY A 31 1.71 4.45 -0.77
N LEU A 32 0.77 5.29 -0.34
CA LEU A 32 0.98 6.16 0.82
C LEU A 32 1.09 5.34 2.10
N SER A 33 0.23 4.36 2.32
CA SER A 33 0.27 3.50 3.51
C SER A 33 1.59 2.74 3.62
N ALA A 34 2.05 2.13 2.51
CA ALA A 34 3.36 1.47 2.44
C ALA A 34 4.52 2.46 2.72
N LYS A 35 4.46 3.68 2.16
CA LYS A 35 5.46 4.73 2.45
C LYS A 35 5.50 5.14 3.93
N HIS A 36 4.41 4.97 4.66
CA HIS A 36 4.35 5.22 6.10
C HIS A 36 4.67 3.98 6.96
N GLY A 37 5.16 2.89 6.36
CA GLY A 37 5.64 1.71 7.08
C GLY A 37 4.59 0.62 7.33
N ALA A 38 3.38 0.74 6.76
CA ALA A 38 2.37 -0.30 6.87
C ALA A 38 2.66 -1.46 5.91
N GLU A 39 2.39 -2.68 6.38
CA GLU A 39 2.18 -3.85 5.53
C GLU A 39 0.79 -3.73 4.89
N VAL A 40 0.73 -3.75 3.56
CA VAL A 40 -0.52 -3.52 2.83
C VAL A 40 -0.75 -4.64 1.83
N ASP A 41 -1.82 -5.37 2.05
CA ASP A 41 -2.35 -6.32 1.07
C ASP A 41 -3.28 -5.59 0.11
N ILE A 42 -3.30 -6.05 -1.13
CA ILE A 42 -4.06 -5.43 -2.20
C ILE A 42 -5.05 -6.44 -2.75
N ALA A 43 -6.30 -6.01 -2.88
CA ALA A 43 -7.35 -6.76 -3.57
C ALA A 43 -7.96 -5.90 -4.69
N ASP A 44 -7.96 -6.40 -5.91
CA ASP A 44 -8.64 -5.76 -7.03
C ASP A 44 -9.27 -6.85 -7.90
N ILE A 45 -10.38 -6.52 -8.55
CA ILE A 45 -10.98 -7.42 -9.54
C ILE A 45 -10.11 -7.51 -10.81
N ARG A 46 -9.27 -6.50 -11.06
CA ARG A 46 -8.33 -6.43 -12.19
C ARG A 46 -6.89 -6.63 -11.72
N GLY A 47 -6.56 -7.82 -11.25
CA GLY A 47 -5.22 -8.16 -10.73
C GLY A 47 -4.10 -7.96 -11.73
N ASP A 48 -4.36 -8.21 -13.01
CA ASP A 48 -3.41 -7.97 -14.10
C ASP A 48 -3.00 -6.48 -14.20
N LEU A 49 -3.93 -5.58 -13.90
CA LEU A 49 -3.66 -4.14 -13.79
C LEU A 49 -3.00 -3.80 -12.45
N ALA A 50 -3.39 -4.46 -11.35
CA ALA A 50 -2.79 -4.28 -10.04
C ALA A 50 -1.27 -4.57 -10.08
N ASP A 51 -0.88 -5.70 -10.66
CA ASP A 51 0.51 -6.13 -10.85
C ASP A 51 1.34 -5.10 -11.64
N LYS A 52 0.81 -4.64 -12.78
CA LYS A 52 1.48 -3.63 -13.62
C LYS A 52 1.55 -2.27 -12.94
N SER A 53 0.57 -1.97 -12.09
CA SER A 53 0.43 -0.64 -11.48
C SER A 53 1.38 -0.41 -10.31
N MET A 54 1.81 -1.47 -9.60
CA MET A 54 2.65 -1.37 -8.40
C MET A 54 3.97 -2.18 -8.42
N PRO A 55 4.83 -2.07 -9.44
CA PRO A 55 6.05 -2.89 -9.53
C PRO A 55 7.20 -2.49 -8.57
N ARG A 56 7.03 -1.47 -7.70
CA ARG A 56 8.16 -0.83 -6.98
C ARG A 56 7.80 -0.23 -5.62
N PHE A 57 7.25 -1.02 -4.71
CA PHE A 57 7.31 -0.68 -3.29
C PHE A 57 8.09 -1.79 -2.58
N GLY A 58 9.19 -1.40 -1.92
CA GLY A 58 10.19 -2.33 -1.41
C GLY A 58 9.63 -3.16 -0.26
N SER A 59 9.67 -4.49 -0.41
CA SER A 59 9.13 -5.50 0.52
C SER A 59 7.63 -5.31 0.79
N PHE A 60 6.89 -6.40 1.04
CA PHE A 60 5.44 -6.40 1.31
C PHE A 60 4.54 -6.31 0.06
N PHE A 61 4.31 -7.48 -0.53
CA PHE A 61 3.19 -7.79 -1.42
C PHE A 61 2.69 -9.19 -1.05
N ASN A 62 1.57 -9.34 -0.33
CA ASN A 62 0.79 -10.58 -0.41
C ASN A 62 -0.36 -10.34 -1.38
N PHE A 63 -0.17 -10.83 -2.60
CA PHE A 63 -1.20 -10.91 -3.61
C PHE A 63 -2.19 -11.99 -3.14
N ILE A 64 -3.32 -11.61 -2.54
CA ILE A 64 -4.39 -12.59 -2.28
C ILE A 64 -5.09 -12.90 -3.60
N TYR A 65 -4.41 -13.69 -4.44
CA TYR A 65 -5.04 -14.58 -5.39
C TYR A 65 -4.86 -15.99 -4.86
N SER A 66 -5.68 -16.35 -3.88
CA SER A 66 -5.89 -17.75 -3.51
C SER A 66 -7.33 -18.14 -3.81
N LEU A 67 -7.66 -18.21 -5.09
CA LEU A 67 -8.55 -19.19 -5.74
C LEU A 67 -8.12 -19.34 -7.19
#